data_AF-A0AAE3DPK8-F1
#
_entry.id   AF-A0AAE3DPK8-F1
#
_cell.length_a   1.000
_cell.length_b   1.000
_cell.length_c   1.000
_cell.angle_alpha   90.00
_cell.angle_beta   90.00
_cell.angle_gamma   90.00
#
_symmetry.space_group_name_H-M   'P 1'
#
loop_
_entity.id
_entity.type
_entity.pdbx_description
1 polymer ?
#
loop_
_entity_poly.entity_id
_entity_poly.type
_entity_poly.pdbx_seq_one_letter_code
_entity_poly.pdbx_strand_id
1 'polypeptide(L)'
;MMKQKKIIVPILTLAVMLLMVGGVYAVFSSTQPEKSKAENVRDTTDQDYEKGLTEEQKAFNELINKQIYEETANNLEQYEQYGLTYNSDENQLFFNGKSVCYFADNRATDGTFEGTEVHSANGDIGIITERDRNGNITGLKQMEIPELTDFLEKSWKEK
;
A
#
# COMPACT_ATOMS: atom_id res chain seq x y z
N MET A 1 -3.27 -32.35 29.03
CA MET A 1 -2.73 -30.99 29.18
C MET A 1 -1.44 -30.88 28.39
N MET A 2 -1.54 -30.44 27.14
CA MET A 2 -0.39 -30.34 26.22
C MET A 2 -0.11 -28.88 25.93
N LYS A 3 1.07 -28.43 26.34
CA LYS A 3 1.63 -27.11 26.03
C LYS A 3 1.91 -27.06 24.53
N GLN A 4 1.21 -26.23 23.77
CA GLN A 4 1.65 -25.87 22.43
C GLN A 4 2.95 -25.06 22.57
N LYS A 5 4.04 -25.60 22.04
CA LYS A 5 5.29 -24.86 21.86
C LYS A 5 5.09 -23.96 20.64
N LYS A 6 5.25 -22.65 20.82
CA LYS A 6 5.28 -21.68 19.71
C LYS A 6 6.42 -22.07 18.77
N ILE A 7 6.09 -22.51 17.57
CA ILE A 7 7.07 -22.69 16.50
C ILE A 7 7.25 -21.31 15.88
N ILE A 8 8.31 -20.64 16.29
CA ILE A 8 8.83 -19.46 15.59
C ILE A 8 9.36 -19.99 14.25
N VAL A 9 8.62 -19.78 13.18
CA VAL A 9 9.13 -20.00 11.82
C VAL A 9 9.99 -18.78 11.48
N PRO A 10 11.27 -18.97 11.14
CA PRO A 10 12.17 -17.86 10.88
C PRO A 10 11.77 -17.15 9.60
N ILE A 11 11.90 -15.83 9.63
CA ILE A 11 11.99 -14.92 8.48
C ILE A 11 12.81 -15.59 7.38
N LEU A 12 12.13 -16.08 6.35
CA LEU A 12 12.73 -16.62 5.13
C LEU A 12 12.43 -15.58 4.05
N THR A 13 13.20 -14.50 3.95
CA THR A 13 14.21 -14.32 2.90
C THR A 13 13.98 -15.17 1.63
N LEU A 14 12.84 -14.96 0.98
CA LEU A 14 12.63 -15.30 -0.43
C LEU A 14 12.29 -14.03 -1.19
N ALA A 15 13.35 -13.24 -1.43
CA ALA A 15 13.58 -12.51 -2.67
C ALA A 15 12.34 -12.00 -3.45
N VAL A 16 11.73 -10.92 -2.99
CA VAL A 16 11.19 -9.88 -3.90
C VAL A 16 11.82 -8.52 -3.55
N MET A 17 13.13 -8.57 -3.27
CA MET A 17 14.02 -7.42 -3.41
C MET A 17 14.66 -7.41 -4.80
N LEU A 18 13.89 -7.78 -5.83
CA LEU A 18 14.25 -7.62 -7.23
C LEU A 18 13.00 -7.18 -8.01
N LEU A 19 12.97 -5.89 -8.34
CA LEU A 19 11.99 -5.16 -9.14
C LEU A 19 10.82 -4.59 -8.29
N MET A 20 10.70 -3.30 -7.94
CA MET A 20 11.09 -2.10 -8.67
C MET A 20 11.04 -2.37 -10.18
N VAL A 21 9.86 -2.74 -10.70
CA VAL A 21 9.65 -2.90 -12.16
C VAL A 21 9.56 -1.50 -12.79
N GLY A 22 10.67 -0.78 -12.71
CA GLY A 22 11.10 0.14 -13.74
C GLY A 22 12.21 -0.55 -14.52
N GLY A 23 11.93 -0.94 -15.76
CA GLY A 23 12.95 -1.13 -16.79
C GLY A 23 13.72 -2.44 -16.76
N VAL A 24 13.41 -3.30 -17.73
CA VAL A 24 14.32 -4.32 -18.25
C VAL A 24 15.61 -3.64 -18.73
N TYR A 25 16.76 -4.00 -18.17
CA TYR A 25 18.04 -3.74 -18.83
C TYR A 25 18.31 -4.87 -19.82
N ALA A 26 18.19 -4.55 -21.12
CA ALA A 26 18.91 -5.29 -22.14
C ALA A 26 20.42 -5.09 -21.88
N VAL A 27 21.14 -6.19 -21.67
CA VAL A 27 22.61 -6.20 -21.71
C VAL A 27 23.02 -5.95 -23.16
N PHE A 28 23.28 -4.69 -23.50
CA PHE A 28 24.06 -4.31 -24.67
C PHE A 28 25.04 -3.20 -24.28
N SER A 29 26.29 -3.37 -24.69
CA SER A 29 27.45 -2.57 -24.36
C SER A 29 27.43 -1.13 -24.91
N SER A 30 28.09 -0.22 -24.19
CA SER A 30 28.75 1.05 -24.59
C SER A 30 28.07 2.40 -24.25
N THR A 31 28.81 3.19 -23.44
CA THR A 31 28.96 4.67 -23.37
C THR A 31 27.76 5.59 -23.05
N GLN A 32 27.84 6.25 -21.88
CA GLN A 32 27.16 7.48 -21.39
C GLN A 32 27.22 8.69 -22.37
N PRO A 33 26.62 9.87 -22.06
CA PRO A 33 25.35 10.22 -21.40
C PRO A 33 24.60 11.36 -22.14
N GLU A 34 23.26 11.49 -22.06
CA GLU A 34 22.58 12.81 -21.94
C GLU A 34 21.05 12.73 -21.81
N LYS A 35 20.55 13.59 -20.91
CA LYS A 35 19.20 14.13 -20.72
C LYS A 35 18.10 13.67 -21.69
N SER A 36 17.09 12.99 -21.15
CA SER A 36 15.71 13.26 -21.56
C SER A 36 14.73 12.96 -20.43
N LYS A 37 13.92 14.00 -20.14
CA LYS A 37 12.51 13.93 -19.72
C LYS A 37 12.13 12.68 -18.91
N ALA A 38 12.04 12.83 -17.59
CA ALA A 38 11.33 11.86 -16.76
C ALA A 38 9.87 11.86 -17.21
N GLU A 39 9.52 10.99 -18.15
CA GLU A 39 8.14 10.69 -18.48
C GLU A 39 7.50 10.04 -17.26
N ASN A 40 6.35 10.59 -16.91
CA ASN A 40 5.55 10.27 -15.75
C ASN A 40 5.41 8.76 -15.58
N VAL A 41 5.75 8.25 -14.39
CA VAL A 41 5.55 6.86 -14.01
C VAL A 41 4.04 6.59 -14.06
N ARG A 42 3.65 5.66 -14.94
CA ARG A 42 2.27 5.22 -15.11
C ARG A 42 1.86 4.36 -13.93
N ASP A 43 0.72 4.72 -13.35
CA ASP A 43 0.03 4.08 -12.23
C ASP A 43 -0.24 2.59 -12.55
N THR A 44 -0.01 1.67 -11.62
CA THR A 44 -0.26 0.23 -11.83
C THR A 44 -1.75 -0.12 -11.98
N THR A 45 -2.65 0.85 -11.87
CA THR A 45 -4.04 0.75 -12.34
C THR A 45 -4.21 1.06 -13.83
N ASP A 46 -3.12 1.32 -14.58
CA ASP A 46 -3.18 1.55 -16.03
C ASP A 46 -3.66 0.31 -16.77
N GLN A 47 -4.83 0.42 -17.42
CA GLN A 47 -5.40 -0.61 -18.29
C GLN A 47 -4.47 -1.04 -19.44
N ASP A 48 -3.41 -0.28 -19.72
CA ASP A 48 -2.39 -0.61 -20.72
C ASP A 48 -1.30 -1.56 -20.21
N TYR A 49 -1.12 -1.71 -18.88
CA TYR A 49 -0.16 -2.66 -18.29
C TYR A 49 -0.55 -4.11 -18.60
N GLU A 50 -1.84 -4.45 -18.50
CA GLU A 50 -2.32 -5.81 -18.73
C GLU A 50 -2.34 -6.22 -20.21
N LYS A 51 -2.41 -5.24 -21.13
CA LYS A 51 -2.51 -5.50 -22.58
C LYS A 51 -1.26 -6.12 -23.17
N GLY A 52 -0.11 -5.98 -22.51
CA GLY A 52 1.17 -6.54 -22.94
C GLY A 52 1.55 -7.88 -22.30
N LEU A 53 0.76 -8.37 -21.34
CA LEU A 53 1.09 -9.57 -20.56
C LEU A 53 0.61 -10.84 -21.25
N THR A 54 1.41 -11.91 -21.14
CA THR A 54 0.95 -13.27 -21.48
C THR A 54 -0.08 -13.76 -20.45
N GLU A 55 -0.85 -14.78 -20.80
CA GLU A 55 -1.86 -15.34 -19.89
C GLU A 55 -1.22 -15.92 -18.61
N GLU A 56 -0.01 -16.48 -18.70
CA GLU A 56 0.73 -16.97 -17.53
C GLU A 56 1.15 -15.82 -16.60
N GLN A 57 1.55 -14.67 -17.18
CA GLN A 57 1.91 -13.48 -16.40
C GLN A 57 0.70 -12.87 -15.71
N LYS A 58 -0.46 -12.84 -16.38
CA LYS A 58 -1.72 -12.40 -15.76
C LYS A 58 -2.13 -13.29 -14.60
N ALA A 59 -2.10 -14.62 -14.80
CA ALA A 59 -2.42 -15.57 -13.74
C ALA A 59 -1.46 -15.47 -12.54
N PHE A 60 -0.17 -15.24 -12.80
CA PHE A 60 0.80 -15.01 -11.73
C PHE A 60 0.52 -13.70 -10.98
N ASN A 61 0.23 -12.61 -11.70
CA ASN A 61 -0.12 -11.33 -11.09
C ASN A 61 -1.39 -11.44 -10.23
N GLU A 62 -2.41 -12.17 -10.70
CA GLU A 62 -3.64 -12.42 -9.94
C GLU A 62 -3.35 -13.13 -8.61
N LEU A 63 -2.50 -14.17 -8.63
CA LEU A 63 -2.10 -14.90 -7.41
C LEU A 63 -1.33 -14.00 -6.43
N ILE A 64 -0.41 -13.18 -6.94
CA ILE A 64 0.35 -12.24 -6.11
C ILE A 64 -0.56 -11.18 -5.50
N ASN A 65 -1.46 -10.58 -6.29
CA ASN A 65 -2.41 -9.59 -5.80
C ASN A 65 -3.32 -10.17 -4.72
N LYS A 66 -3.84 -11.38 -4.93
CA LYS A 66 -4.64 -12.08 -3.93
C LYS A 66 -3.89 -12.24 -2.60
N GLN A 67 -2.64 -12.68 -2.64
CA GLN A 67 -1.82 -12.82 -1.44
C GLN A 67 -1.58 -11.46 -0.74
N ILE A 68 -1.32 -10.41 -1.52
CA ILE A 68 -1.13 -9.04 -0.99
C ILE A 68 -2.41 -8.54 -0.31
N TYR A 69 -3.59 -8.78 -0.91
CA TYR A 69 -4.86 -8.34 -0.34
C TYR A 69 -5.21 -9.13 0.94
N GLU A 70 -4.94 -10.44 0.98
CA GLU A 70 -5.09 -11.23 2.20
C GLU A 70 -4.16 -10.74 3.33
N GLU A 71 -2.89 -10.42 3.02
CA GLU A 71 -1.97 -9.83 4.00
C GLU A 71 -2.41 -8.44 4.45
N THR A 72 -2.91 -7.62 3.51
CA THR A 72 -3.48 -6.30 3.81
C THR A 72 -4.66 -6.41 4.76
N ALA A 73 -5.58 -7.36 4.54
CA ALA A 73 -6.70 -7.62 5.43
C ALA A 73 -6.22 -7.93 6.87
N ASN A 74 -5.23 -8.81 7.02
CA ASN A 74 -4.67 -9.15 8.33
C ASN A 74 -4.02 -7.94 9.03
N ASN A 75 -3.29 -7.11 8.28
CA ASN A 75 -2.66 -5.90 8.82
C ASN A 75 -3.69 -4.85 9.28
N LEU A 76 -4.88 -4.88 8.68
CA LEU A 76 -5.96 -3.94 8.96
C LEU A 76 -6.93 -4.38 10.07
N GLU A 77 -6.89 -5.64 10.51
CA GLU A 77 -7.79 -6.21 11.53
C GLU A 77 -7.85 -5.36 12.81
N GLN A 78 -6.72 -4.78 13.23
CA GLN A 78 -6.64 -3.94 14.43
C GLN A 78 -7.50 -2.66 14.37
N TYR A 79 -7.88 -2.21 13.17
CA TYR A 79 -8.67 -1.00 12.95
C TYR A 79 -10.18 -1.27 12.86
N GLU A 80 -10.61 -2.53 12.80
CA GLU A 80 -12.02 -2.92 12.65
C GLU A 80 -12.90 -2.39 13.78
N GLN A 81 -12.39 -2.41 15.01
CA GLN A 81 -13.08 -1.88 16.18
C GLN A 81 -13.39 -0.38 16.08
N TYR A 82 -12.72 0.34 15.18
CA TYR A 82 -12.93 1.77 14.92
C TYR A 82 -13.79 2.02 13.66
N GLY A 83 -14.29 0.96 13.01
CA GLY A 83 -15.21 1.04 11.87
C GLY A 83 -14.56 0.90 10.49
N LEU A 84 -13.28 0.54 10.41
CA LEU A 84 -12.62 0.23 9.13
C LEU A 84 -12.87 -1.22 8.72
N THR A 85 -13.18 -1.48 7.46
CA THR A 85 -13.29 -2.83 6.91
C THR A 85 -12.64 -2.87 5.53
N TYR A 86 -12.12 -4.03 5.13
CA TYR A 86 -11.46 -4.21 3.83
C TYR A 86 -12.04 -5.40 3.07
N ASN A 87 -12.46 -5.17 1.83
CA ASN A 87 -12.82 -6.22 0.88
C ASN A 87 -11.58 -6.58 0.06
N SER A 88 -10.95 -7.72 0.37
CA SER A 88 -9.76 -8.22 -0.32
C SER A 88 -10.04 -8.70 -1.73
N ASP A 89 -11.28 -9.06 -2.07
CA ASP A 89 -11.62 -9.53 -3.42
C ASP A 89 -11.66 -8.36 -4.43
N GLU A 90 -11.96 -7.15 -3.94
CA GLU A 90 -12.12 -5.94 -4.76
C GLU A 90 -11.05 -4.87 -4.49
N ASN A 91 -10.11 -5.14 -3.57
CA ASN A 91 -9.17 -4.15 -3.05
C ASN A 91 -9.84 -2.84 -2.61
N GLN A 92 -10.89 -2.95 -1.80
CA GLN A 92 -11.73 -1.83 -1.43
C GLN A 92 -11.87 -1.66 0.08
N LEU A 93 -11.48 -0.49 0.59
CA LEU A 93 -11.68 -0.07 1.96
C LEU A 93 -13.05 0.58 2.17
N PHE A 94 -13.62 0.37 3.34
CA PHE A 94 -14.80 1.07 3.81
C PHE A 94 -14.60 1.56 5.24
N PHE A 95 -15.18 2.72 5.53
CA PHE A 95 -15.27 3.28 6.88
C PHE A 95 -16.74 3.51 7.22
N ASN A 96 -17.26 2.76 8.19
CA ASN A 96 -18.69 2.77 8.56
C ASN A 96 -19.62 2.62 7.33
N GLY A 97 -19.21 1.81 6.35
CA GLY A 97 -19.96 1.57 5.10
C GLY A 97 -19.72 2.57 3.96
N LYS A 98 -18.97 3.67 4.18
CA LYS A 98 -18.58 4.61 3.10
C LYS A 98 -17.26 4.17 2.46
N SER A 99 -17.18 4.19 1.14
CA SER A 99 -15.96 3.82 0.39
C SER A 99 -14.81 4.79 0.63
N VAL A 100 -13.64 4.24 0.97
CA VAL A 100 -12.41 4.95 1.30
C VAL A 100 -11.43 4.80 0.13
N CYS A 101 -10.82 5.89 -0.33
CA CYS A 101 -9.79 5.82 -1.39
C CYS A 101 -8.36 5.73 -0.81
N TYR A 102 -8.18 6.13 0.44
CA TYR A 102 -6.88 6.24 1.07
C TYR A 102 -6.94 5.95 2.57
N PHE A 103 -6.05 5.11 3.07
CA PHE A 103 -5.84 4.90 4.49
C PHE A 103 -4.36 5.06 4.84
N ALA A 104 -4.07 5.75 5.94
CA ALA A 104 -2.73 5.80 6.51
C ALA A 104 -2.72 5.71 8.04
N ASP A 105 -1.77 4.93 8.54
CA ASP A 105 -1.31 4.91 9.93
C ASP A 105 0.19 5.22 9.94
N ASN A 106 0.53 6.50 10.08
CA ASN A 106 1.92 6.93 10.21
C ASN A 106 2.31 7.04 11.69
N ARG A 107 3.35 6.32 12.09
CA ARG A 107 3.87 6.28 13.46
C ARG A 107 5.11 7.15 13.64
N ALA A 108 5.68 7.66 12.55
CA ALA A 108 6.84 8.54 12.59
C ALA A 108 6.46 9.93 13.12
N THR A 109 7.33 10.52 13.92
CA THR A 109 7.16 11.86 14.51
C THR A 109 8.04 12.92 13.85
N ASP A 110 8.90 12.53 12.91
CA ASP A 110 9.92 13.37 12.27
C ASP A 110 9.56 13.76 10.83
N GLY A 111 8.29 13.60 10.45
CA GLY A 111 7.79 13.84 9.10
C GLY A 111 8.25 12.81 8.07
N THR A 112 8.84 11.68 8.48
CA THR A 112 8.96 10.49 7.62
C THR A 112 7.68 9.67 7.66
N PHE A 113 7.62 8.56 6.92
CA PHE A 113 6.53 7.60 6.99
C PHE A 113 7.04 6.28 7.59
N GLU A 114 6.42 5.86 8.69
CA GLU A 114 6.65 4.56 9.30
C GLU A 114 5.30 3.95 9.69
N GLY A 115 4.76 3.04 8.88
CA GLY A 115 3.55 2.32 9.22
C GLY A 115 2.81 1.74 8.04
N THR A 116 1.47 1.80 8.09
CA THR A 116 0.58 1.14 7.13
C THR A 116 -0.06 2.18 6.22
N GLU A 117 0.07 2.01 4.92
CA GLU A 117 -0.59 2.82 3.89
C GLU A 117 -1.29 1.89 2.92
N VAL A 118 -2.54 2.22 2.57
CA VAL A 118 -3.34 1.44 1.63
C VAL A 118 -4.11 2.38 0.71
N HIS A 119 -4.01 2.12 -0.59
CA HIS A 119 -4.81 2.76 -1.62
C HIS A 119 -5.89 1.80 -2.09
N SER A 120 -7.13 2.28 -2.14
CA SER A 120 -8.26 1.54 -2.69
C SER A 120 -8.73 2.15 -3.99
N ALA A 121 -9.22 1.30 -4.88
CA ALA A 121 -9.52 1.69 -6.25
C ALA A 121 -10.58 2.80 -6.35
N ASN A 122 -11.60 2.75 -5.48
CA ASN A 122 -12.72 3.67 -5.51
C ASN A 122 -12.94 4.28 -4.12
N GLY A 123 -13.27 5.56 -4.03
CA GLY A 123 -13.62 6.16 -2.74
C GLY A 123 -13.57 7.67 -2.76
N ASP A 124 -14.32 8.26 -1.84
CA ASP A 124 -14.53 9.71 -1.79
C ASP A 124 -13.94 10.33 -0.51
N ILE A 125 -13.33 9.51 0.34
CA ILE A 125 -12.74 9.92 1.62
C ILE A 125 -11.40 9.25 1.87
N GLY A 126 -10.55 9.96 2.60
CA GLY A 126 -9.37 9.41 3.25
C GLY A 126 -9.61 9.12 4.72
N ILE A 127 -8.87 8.17 5.26
CA ILE A 127 -8.84 7.83 6.68
C ILE A 127 -7.40 7.94 7.19
N ILE A 128 -7.21 8.74 8.24
CA ILE A 128 -5.94 8.86 8.95
C ILE A 128 -6.10 8.30 10.36
N THR A 129 -5.16 7.48 10.79
CA THR A 129 -5.17 6.91 12.15
C THR A 129 -4.78 7.97 13.18
N GLU A 130 -5.53 8.07 14.27
CA GLU A 130 -5.19 8.88 15.42
C GLU A 130 -4.62 8.00 16.54
N ARG A 131 -3.46 8.40 17.08
CA ARG A 131 -2.79 7.69 18.18
C ARG A 131 -2.57 8.60 19.38
N ASP A 132 -2.62 8.02 20.57
CA ASP A 132 -2.18 8.69 21.79
C ASP A 132 -0.64 8.78 21.88
N ARG A 133 -0.13 9.47 22.91
CA ARG A 133 1.32 9.62 23.14
C ARG A 133 2.05 8.31 23.47
N ASN A 134 1.33 7.25 23.82
CA ASN A 134 1.89 5.93 24.08
C ASN A 134 1.89 5.05 22.81
N GLY A 135 1.38 5.58 21.69
CA GLY A 135 1.27 4.86 20.43
C GLY A 135 0.01 3.98 20.33
N ASN A 136 -0.95 4.08 21.25
CA ASN A 136 -2.21 3.34 21.13
C ASN A 136 -3.12 4.03 20.11
N ILE A 137 -3.84 3.24 19.29
CA ILE A 137 -4.88 3.79 18.42
C ILE A 137 -6.01 4.32 19.32
N THR A 138 -6.43 5.55 19.08
CA THR A 138 -7.56 6.18 19.78
C THR A 138 -8.76 6.40 18.88
N GLY A 139 -8.56 6.38 17.57
CA GLY A 139 -9.62 6.58 16.60
C GLY A 139 -9.10 6.64 15.17
N LEU A 140 -10.05 6.83 14.26
CA LEU A 140 -9.81 7.03 12.84
C LEU A 140 -10.46 8.35 12.43
N LYS A 141 -9.68 9.25 11.83
CA LYS A 141 -10.14 10.53 11.34
C LYS A 141 -10.50 10.42 9.86
N GLN A 142 -11.77 10.66 9.54
CA GLN A 142 -12.23 10.86 8.17
C GLN A 142 -11.79 12.23 7.65
N MET A 143 -11.34 12.27 6.40
CA MET A 143 -11.04 13.47 5.64
C MET A 143 -11.72 13.40 4.27
N GLU A 144 -12.26 14.52 3.81
CA GLU A 144 -12.71 14.65 2.42
C GLU A 144 -11.49 14.91 1.51
N ILE A 145 -11.58 14.59 0.21
CA ILE A 145 -10.44 14.62 -0.72
C ILE A 145 -9.62 15.94 -0.69
N PRO A 146 -10.23 17.15 -0.66
CA PRO A 146 -9.45 18.38 -0.59
C PRO A 146 -8.68 18.53 0.73
N GLU A 147 -9.25 18.13 1.86
CA GLU A 147 -8.59 18.16 3.18
C GLU A 147 -7.45 17.13 3.22
N LEU A 148 -7.70 15.91 2.72
CA LEU A 148 -6.69 14.87 2.61
C LEU A 148 -5.51 15.34 1.76
N THR A 149 -5.78 15.94 0.60
CA THR A 149 -4.74 16.45 -0.30
C THR A 149 -3.86 17.48 0.41
N ASP A 150 -4.48 18.50 1.01
CA ASP A 150 -3.77 19.53 1.77
C ASP A 150 -2.97 18.94 2.95
N PHE A 151 -3.55 17.96 3.65
CA PHE A 151 -2.88 17.25 4.75
C PHE A 151 -1.62 16.52 4.27
N LEU A 152 -1.71 15.73 3.19
CA LEU A 152 -0.58 14.97 2.66
C LEU A 152 0.50 15.89 2.10
N GLU A 153 0.12 16.98 1.43
CA GLU A 153 1.09 17.96 0.94
C GLU A 153 1.86 18.63 2.07
N LYS A 154 1.19 19.09 3.14
CA LYS A 154 1.86 19.72 4.28
C LYS A 154 2.69 18.74 5.09
N SER A 155 2.13 17.56 5.36
CA SER A 155 2.79 16.56 6.20
C SER A 155 4.05 16.01 5.55
N TRP A 156 4.13 16.00 4.20
CA TRP A 156 5.22 15.34 3.48
C TRP A 156 6.10 16.29 2.65
N LYS A 157 5.68 17.52 2.36
CA LYS A 157 6.51 18.53 1.65
C LYS A 157 7.15 19.57 2.57
N GLU A 158 6.79 19.66 3.86
CA GLU A 158 7.52 20.51 4.81
C GLU A 158 8.83 19.84 5.29
N LYS A 159 9.80 19.72 4.37
CA LYS A 159 11.24 19.59 4.66
C LYS A 159 12.05 20.45 3.68
#